data_AF-A0A2D7XLF8-F1
#
_entry.id   AF-A0A2D7XLF8-F1
#
_cell.length_a   1.000
_cell.length_b   1.000
_cell.length_c   1.000
_cell.angle_alpha   90.00
_cell.angle_beta   90.00
_cell.angle_gamma   90.00
#
_symmetry.space_group_name_H-M   'P 1'
#
loop_
_entity.id
_entity.type
_entity.pdbx_description
1 polymer ?
#
loop_
_entity_poly.entity_id
_entity_poly.type
_entity_poly.pdbx_seq_one_letter_code
_entity_poly.pdbx_strand_id
1 'polypeptide(L)'
;RYLGTPAEEKGGGKEYMAQKGAFDGLDAAMMVHPAGVNLLTMPSLAMTEVNVIYHGKNAHAAGSPHEGINALDALVSAYQSLAQLRQHIKSSERIHGIFTDAGQAPNIVPDRAAGTFYVRASDGTELADLKKRVENCLQAGALATGCTAEINWAKVDYLEIKNSWDMAEAYRQNAKALGREFFPIDMIPTNAAGSTDMGNVSHRVPSIHPMIACAPPEVVIHNPEFAHYAGSESGDLAVLDGAKSMAMTALDFMTDAELRQKTKDSFAETGDASKKSVESAWRENGIPHLGGCGCS
;
A
#
# COMPACT_ATOMS: atom_id res chain seq x y z
N ARG A 1 -5.48 20.93 -11.99
CA ARG A 1 -6.67 20.70 -11.15
C ARG A 1 -6.19 20.49 -9.71
N TYR A 2 -6.98 20.82 -8.68
CA TYR A 2 -6.70 20.45 -7.28
C TYR A 2 -7.74 19.41 -6.83
N LEU A 3 -7.29 18.29 -6.28
CA LEU A 3 -8.14 17.16 -5.92
C LEU A 3 -7.99 16.86 -4.43
N GLY A 4 -9.09 16.94 -3.67
CA GLY A 4 -9.15 16.41 -2.31
C GLY A 4 -9.24 14.89 -2.36
N THR A 5 -8.24 14.19 -1.81
CA THR A 5 -8.10 12.72 -1.92
C THR A 5 -8.22 12.07 -0.53
N PRO A 6 -9.43 11.72 -0.08
CA PRO A 6 -9.62 11.14 1.26
C PRO A 6 -9.11 9.69 1.34
N ALA A 7 -9.00 9.17 2.56
CA ALA A 7 -8.79 7.74 2.84
C ALA A 7 -7.50 7.14 2.24
N GLU A 8 -6.41 7.91 2.20
CA GLU A 8 -5.08 7.43 1.77
C GLU A 8 -4.55 6.36 2.74
N GLU A 9 -4.67 6.58 4.05
CA GLU A 9 -4.17 5.67 5.09
C GLU A 9 -4.90 4.33 5.13
N LYS A 10 -6.22 4.35 4.87
CA LYS A 10 -7.11 3.19 4.95
C LYS A 10 -8.31 3.32 4.01
N GLY A 11 -8.21 2.72 2.83
CA GLY A 11 -9.31 2.59 1.88
C GLY A 11 -8.96 2.90 0.42
N GLY A 12 -7.82 3.54 0.14
CA GLY A 12 -7.33 3.77 -1.22
C GLY A 12 -8.19 4.73 -2.03
N GLY A 13 -8.58 5.86 -1.44
CA GLY A 13 -9.57 6.77 -2.02
C GLY A 13 -9.20 7.30 -3.41
N LYS A 14 -7.90 7.45 -3.74
CA LYS A 14 -7.48 7.85 -5.10
C LYS A 14 -7.88 6.82 -6.14
N GLU A 15 -7.85 5.52 -5.82
CA GLU A 15 -8.29 4.47 -6.74
C GLU A 15 -9.80 4.58 -7.02
N TYR A 16 -10.63 4.80 -5.99
CA TYR A 16 -12.08 5.02 -6.17
C TYR A 16 -12.36 6.23 -7.07
N MET A 17 -11.61 7.32 -6.87
CA MET A 17 -11.71 8.52 -7.71
C MET A 17 -11.27 8.23 -9.14
N ALA A 18 -10.20 7.45 -9.33
CA ALA A 18 -9.70 7.04 -10.64
C ALA A 18 -10.71 6.19 -11.41
N GLN A 19 -11.39 5.26 -10.74
CA GLN A 19 -12.48 4.47 -11.34
C GLN A 19 -13.68 5.33 -11.81
N LYS A 20 -13.75 6.60 -11.37
CA LYS A 20 -14.76 7.58 -11.79
C LYS A 20 -14.20 8.69 -12.69
N GLY A 21 -13.00 8.49 -13.24
CA GLY A 21 -12.39 9.40 -14.21
C GLY A 21 -11.83 10.69 -13.61
N ALA A 22 -11.59 10.76 -12.30
CA ALA A 22 -11.07 11.98 -11.67
C ALA A 22 -9.69 12.42 -12.22
N PHE A 23 -8.91 11.46 -12.71
CA PHE A 23 -7.57 11.67 -13.28
C PHE A 23 -7.56 11.66 -14.81
N ASP A 24 -8.73 11.55 -15.47
CA ASP A 24 -8.81 11.51 -16.92
C ASP A 24 -8.46 12.86 -17.54
N GLY A 25 -7.68 12.78 -18.63
CA GLY A 25 -7.23 13.95 -19.38
C GLY A 25 -6.21 14.83 -18.65
N LEU A 26 -5.56 14.31 -17.60
CA LEU A 26 -4.42 14.97 -16.98
C LEU A 26 -3.12 14.62 -17.72
N ASP A 27 -2.26 15.60 -17.93
CA ASP A 27 -0.91 15.37 -18.48
C ASP A 27 0.08 14.88 -17.42
N ALA A 28 -0.13 15.26 -16.15
CA ALA A 28 0.68 14.87 -15.01
C ALA A 28 -0.09 15.07 -13.68
N ALA A 29 0.37 14.40 -12.62
CA ALA A 29 -0.10 14.58 -11.24
C ALA A 29 1.08 14.75 -10.26
N MET A 30 0.90 15.54 -9.21
CA MET A 30 1.96 15.79 -8.23
C MET A 30 1.37 15.89 -6.83
N MET A 31 2.11 15.41 -5.84
CA MET A 31 1.88 15.69 -4.43
C MET A 31 3.21 15.75 -3.69
N VAL A 32 3.22 16.26 -2.47
CA VAL A 32 4.38 16.27 -1.57
C VAL A 32 3.97 15.72 -0.22
N HIS A 33 4.84 14.95 0.42
CA HIS A 33 4.57 14.30 1.69
C HIS A 33 5.58 14.72 2.76
N PRO A 34 5.15 15.09 3.99
CA PRO A 34 6.08 15.42 5.06
C PRO A 34 6.87 14.18 5.52
N ALA A 35 8.14 14.33 5.91
CA ALA A 35 8.99 13.26 6.41
C ALA A 35 10.09 13.80 7.35
N GLY A 36 10.94 12.92 7.87
CA GLY A 36 12.17 13.29 8.60
C GLY A 36 13.34 13.68 7.69
N VAL A 37 13.27 13.37 6.39
CA VAL A 37 14.31 13.68 5.40
C VAL A 37 13.68 14.10 4.08
N ASN A 38 14.37 14.94 3.30
CA ASN A 38 13.92 15.25 1.94
C ASN A 38 14.30 14.08 1.02
N LEU A 39 13.30 13.44 0.41
CA LEU A 39 13.50 12.39 -0.59
C LEU A 39 12.91 12.84 -1.91
N LEU A 40 13.64 12.56 -3.00
CA LEU A 40 13.21 12.93 -4.33
C LEU A 40 11.93 12.18 -4.74
N THR A 41 11.84 10.94 -4.30
CA THR A 41 10.69 10.07 -4.47
C THR A 41 10.48 9.24 -3.22
N MET A 42 9.26 8.80 -2.98
CA MET A 42 8.92 7.85 -1.92
C MET A 42 9.15 6.42 -2.42
N PRO A 43 10.05 5.63 -1.80
CA PRO A 43 10.11 4.18 -2.02
C PRO A 43 8.77 3.56 -1.61
N SER A 44 8.10 2.89 -2.56
CA SER A 44 6.76 2.35 -2.36
C SER A 44 6.63 0.94 -2.93
N LEU A 45 6.00 0.05 -2.18
CA LEU A 45 5.67 -1.32 -2.59
C LEU A 45 4.18 -1.45 -2.88
N ALA A 46 3.86 -2.37 -3.79
CA ALA A 46 2.49 -2.81 -3.97
C ALA A 46 2.02 -3.62 -2.76
N MET A 47 0.79 -3.40 -2.30
CA MET A 47 0.28 -4.04 -1.09
C MET A 47 -1.24 -4.21 -1.09
N THR A 48 -1.71 -5.26 -0.41
CA THR A 48 -3.12 -5.51 -0.14
C THR A 48 -3.33 -6.07 1.28
N GLU A 49 -4.58 -6.03 1.73
CA GLU A 49 -5.05 -6.61 2.98
C GLU A 49 -6.08 -7.73 2.70
N VAL A 50 -6.04 -8.79 3.50
CA VAL A 50 -7.06 -9.84 3.53
C VAL A 50 -7.46 -10.17 4.96
N ASN A 51 -8.76 -10.21 5.19
CA ASN A 51 -9.34 -10.79 6.38
C ASN A 51 -9.87 -12.19 6.06
N VAL A 52 -9.64 -13.14 6.96
CA VAL A 52 -10.22 -14.47 6.87
C VAL A 52 -11.04 -14.75 8.11
N ILE A 53 -12.22 -15.33 7.93
CA ILE A 53 -13.06 -15.83 9.01
C ILE A 53 -13.39 -17.29 8.72
N TYR A 54 -13.05 -18.17 9.65
CA TYR A 54 -13.43 -19.58 9.60
C TYR A 54 -14.67 -19.82 10.45
N HIS A 55 -15.59 -20.61 9.91
CA HIS A 55 -16.80 -21.07 10.60
C HIS A 55 -16.79 -22.59 10.69
N GLY A 56 -16.92 -23.07 11.92
CA GLY A 56 -16.97 -24.46 12.30
C GLY A 56 -18.21 -24.75 13.14
N LYS A 57 -18.06 -25.58 14.18
CA LYS A 57 -19.15 -26.03 15.04
C LYS A 57 -18.65 -26.32 16.45
N ASN A 58 -19.29 -25.71 17.44
CA ASN A 58 -18.96 -25.91 18.85
C ASN A 58 -19.25 -27.34 19.29
N ALA A 59 -18.40 -27.83 20.20
CA ALA A 59 -18.61 -29.06 20.96
C ALA A 59 -17.86 -28.97 22.30
N HIS A 60 -18.25 -29.81 23.27
CA HIS A 60 -17.50 -29.91 24.51
C HIS A 60 -16.17 -30.62 24.23
N ALA A 61 -15.04 -29.92 24.40
CA ALA A 61 -13.74 -30.38 23.93
C ALA A 61 -13.32 -31.73 24.52
N ALA A 62 -13.72 -32.03 25.76
CA ALA A 62 -13.44 -33.32 26.40
C ALA A 62 -14.56 -34.37 26.24
N GLY A 63 -15.80 -33.93 25.97
CA GLY A 63 -16.99 -34.78 26.11
C GLY A 63 -17.45 -35.35 24.79
N SER A 64 -17.48 -34.51 23.76
CA SER A 64 -17.88 -34.90 22.41
C SER A 64 -17.07 -34.16 21.33
N PRO A 65 -15.72 -34.17 21.37
CA PRO A 65 -14.90 -33.42 20.41
C PRO A 65 -15.19 -33.80 18.95
N HIS A 66 -15.55 -35.06 18.69
CA HIS A 66 -15.89 -35.59 17.37
C HIS A 66 -17.18 -35.02 16.76
N GLU A 67 -18.02 -34.34 17.55
CA GLU A 67 -19.22 -33.67 17.06
C GLU A 67 -18.94 -32.23 16.60
N GLY A 68 -17.76 -31.69 16.90
CA GLY A 68 -17.34 -30.33 16.59
C GLY A 68 -16.53 -30.23 15.29
N ILE A 69 -16.42 -29.00 14.78
CA ILE A 69 -15.57 -28.63 13.64
C ILE A 69 -14.74 -27.44 14.09
N ASN A 70 -13.43 -27.60 14.18
CA ASN A 70 -12.57 -26.64 14.88
C ASN A 70 -12.07 -25.51 13.96
N ALA A 71 -12.63 -24.32 14.13
CA ALA A 71 -12.25 -23.14 13.36
C ALA A 71 -10.84 -22.62 13.72
N LEU A 72 -10.38 -22.80 14.97
CA LEU A 72 -9.02 -22.44 15.36
C LEU A 72 -7.99 -23.32 14.64
N ASP A 73 -8.23 -24.63 14.53
CA ASP A 73 -7.35 -25.53 13.78
C ASP A 73 -7.28 -25.16 12.30
N ALA A 74 -8.38 -24.65 11.73
CA ALA A 74 -8.42 -24.18 10.35
C ALA A 74 -7.47 -22.97 10.15
N LEU A 75 -7.56 -21.99 11.05
CA LEU A 75 -6.71 -20.80 11.03
C LEU A 75 -5.23 -21.15 11.29
N VAL A 76 -4.94 -22.05 12.22
CA VAL A 76 -3.58 -22.53 12.49
C VAL A 76 -3.01 -23.26 11.27
N SER A 77 -3.80 -24.12 10.62
CA SER A 77 -3.39 -24.85 9.42
C SER A 77 -3.09 -23.92 8.24
N ALA A 78 -3.93 -22.89 8.06
CA ALA A 78 -3.69 -21.84 7.07
C ALA A 78 -2.42 -21.04 7.39
N TYR A 79 -2.21 -20.65 8.65
CA TYR A 79 -1.01 -19.94 9.08
C TYR A 79 0.27 -20.77 8.85
N GLN A 80 0.21 -22.07 9.13
CA GLN A 80 1.33 -22.98 8.86
C GLN A 80 1.62 -23.11 7.36
N SER A 81 0.57 -23.14 6.54
CA SER A 81 0.70 -23.16 5.08
C SER A 81 1.32 -21.85 4.56
N LEU A 82 0.92 -20.69 5.10
CA LEU A 82 1.56 -19.40 4.81
C LEU A 82 3.03 -19.37 5.27
N ALA A 83 3.35 -19.98 6.42
CA ALA A 83 4.71 -20.09 6.90
C ALA A 83 5.60 -20.92 5.94
N GLN A 84 5.08 -22.02 5.41
CA GLN A 84 5.78 -22.83 4.40
C GLN A 84 5.89 -22.09 3.05
N LEU A 85 4.83 -21.37 2.65
CA LEU A 85 4.83 -20.57 1.43
C LEU A 85 6.00 -19.57 1.39
N ARG A 86 6.38 -18.98 2.54
CA ARG A 86 7.49 -18.02 2.66
C ARG A 86 8.85 -18.57 2.22
N GLN A 87 9.06 -19.89 2.16
CA GLN A 87 10.28 -20.46 1.58
C GLN A 87 10.35 -20.29 0.05
N HIS A 88 9.20 -20.04 -0.60
CA HIS A 88 9.04 -20.02 -2.05
C HIS A 88 8.48 -18.68 -2.57
N ILE A 89 8.56 -17.61 -1.77
CA ILE A 89 8.27 -16.24 -2.22
C ILE A 89 9.56 -15.57 -2.69
N LYS A 90 9.45 -14.53 -3.51
CA LYS A 90 10.59 -13.70 -3.94
C LYS A 90 11.17 -12.92 -2.76
N SER A 91 12.42 -12.48 -2.89
CA SER A 91 13.05 -11.61 -1.89
C SER A 91 12.37 -10.24 -1.75
N SER A 92 11.60 -9.81 -2.76
CA SER A 92 10.75 -8.61 -2.78
C SER A 92 9.38 -8.79 -2.13
N GLU A 93 8.96 -10.03 -1.86
CA GLU A 93 7.61 -10.36 -1.40
C GLU A 93 7.53 -10.52 0.13
N ARG A 94 6.44 -10.08 0.76
CA ARG A 94 6.20 -10.26 2.20
C ARG A 94 4.77 -10.69 2.49
N ILE A 95 4.61 -11.56 3.47
CA ILE A 95 3.32 -11.97 4.05
C ILE A 95 3.43 -11.90 5.56
N HIS A 96 2.62 -11.06 6.19
CA HIS A 96 2.56 -10.89 7.64
C HIS A 96 1.11 -10.75 8.10
N GLY A 97 0.81 -11.18 9.32
CA GLY A 97 -0.56 -11.14 9.82
C GLY A 97 -0.67 -11.63 11.25
N ILE A 98 -1.88 -11.49 11.80
CA ILE A 98 -2.22 -11.80 13.19
C ILE A 98 -3.53 -12.56 13.26
N PHE A 99 -3.75 -13.27 14.38
CA PHE A 99 -5.06 -13.79 14.74
C PHE A 99 -5.83 -12.70 15.47
N THR A 100 -7.03 -12.40 14.99
CA THR A 100 -7.93 -11.37 15.57
C THR A 100 -9.03 -11.99 16.42
N ASP A 101 -9.29 -13.29 16.23
CA ASP A 101 -10.13 -14.12 17.09
C ASP A 101 -9.62 -15.57 17.03
N ALA A 102 -9.48 -16.21 18.18
CA ALA A 102 -8.91 -17.55 18.32
C ALA A 102 -9.70 -18.42 19.33
N GLY A 103 -11.00 -18.14 19.49
CA GLY A 103 -11.88 -18.86 20.42
C GLY A 103 -11.92 -18.24 21.82
N GLN A 104 -12.90 -18.69 22.62
CA GLN A 104 -13.29 -18.00 23.87
C GLN A 104 -12.92 -18.79 25.15
N ALA A 105 -12.82 -20.13 25.07
CA ALA A 105 -12.52 -20.96 26.23
C ALA A 105 -11.84 -22.28 25.83
N PRO A 106 -10.83 -22.79 26.57
CA PRO A 106 -10.12 -24.03 26.23
C PRO A 106 -10.97 -25.31 26.27
N ASN A 107 -12.09 -25.31 26.98
CA ASN A 107 -12.98 -26.47 27.12
C ASN A 107 -14.07 -26.53 26.03
N ILE A 108 -14.08 -25.60 25.08
CA ILE A 108 -15.02 -25.51 23.97
C ILE A 108 -14.23 -25.59 22.67
N VAL A 109 -14.64 -26.47 21.74
CA VAL A 109 -14.11 -26.47 20.38
C VAL A 109 -14.53 -25.16 19.70
N PRO A 110 -13.61 -24.28 19.25
CA PRO A 110 -13.99 -23.00 18.64
C PRO A 110 -14.81 -23.19 17.35
N ASP A 111 -16.02 -22.63 17.29
CA ASP A 111 -16.83 -22.51 16.07
C ASP A 111 -16.44 -21.34 15.18
N ARG A 112 -15.64 -20.40 15.68
CA ARG A 112 -15.19 -19.23 14.95
C ARG A 112 -13.73 -18.91 15.27
N ALA A 113 -12.97 -18.58 14.23
CA ALA A 113 -11.63 -17.99 14.33
C ALA A 113 -11.42 -17.01 13.18
N ALA A 114 -10.63 -15.97 13.39
CA ALA A 114 -10.37 -14.96 12.37
C ALA A 114 -8.93 -14.45 12.41
N GLY A 115 -8.45 -13.98 11.26
CA GLY A 115 -7.15 -13.36 11.13
C GLY A 115 -7.13 -12.27 10.06
N THR A 116 -6.14 -11.39 10.17
CA THR A 116 -5.86 -10.31 9.22
C THR A 116 -4.44 -10.45 8.73
N PHE A 117 -4.26 -10.36 7.41
CA PHE A 117 -2.97 -10.51 6.76
C PHE A 117 -2.74 -9.39 5.74
N TYR A 118 -1.50 -8.93 5.67
CA TYR A 118 -1.00 -8.08 4.61
C TYR A 118 -0.10 -8.87 3.68
N VAL A 119 -0.21 -8.55 2.39
CA VAL A 119 0.60 -9.14 1.32
C VAL A 119 1.27 -7.99 0.58
N ARG A 120 2.59 -8.05 0.41
CA ARG A 120 3.39 -7.03 -0.29
C ARG A 120 4.24 -7.66 -1.38
N ALA A 121 4.46 -6.92 -2.46
CA ALA A 121 5.37 -7.27 -3.54
C ALA A 121 6.01 -6.00 -4.13
N SER A 122 7.00 -6.15 -5.02
CA SER A 122 7.65 -5.01 -5.69
C SER A 122 6.70 -4.25 -6.60
N ASP A 123 5.76 -4.95 -7.23
CA ASP A 123 4.81 -4.39 -8.18
C ASP A 123 3.44 -5.10 -8.15
N GLY A 124 2.44 -4.46 -8.74
CA GLY A 124 1.07 -4.95 -8.79
C GLY A 124 0.88 -6.27 -9.54
N THR A 125 1.78 -6.62 -10.47
CA THR A 125 1.73 -7.90 -11.18
C THR A 125 2.20 -9.04 -10.26
N GLU A 126 3.34 -8.86 -9.61
CA GLU A 126 3.85 -9.81 -8.61
C GLU A 126 2.87 -9.96 -7.43
N LEU A 127 2.27 -8.84 -6.97
CA LEU A 127 1.27 -8.87 -5.93
C LEU A 127 0.07 -9.74 -6.32
N ALA A 128 -0.45 -9.56 -7.54
CA ALA A 128 -1.60 -10.33 -8.02
C ALA A 128 -1.33 -11.85 -8.05
N ASP A 129 -0.11 -12.26 -8.39
CA ASP A 129 0.28 -13.67 -8.39
C ASP A 129 0.49 -14.22 -6.98
N LEU A 130 1.11 -13.46 -6.08
CA LEU A 130 1.27 -13.86 -4.69
C LEU A 130 -0.08 -14.00 -3.98
N LYS A 131 -1.04 -13.11 -4.26
CA LYS A 131 -2.41 -13.17 -3.69
C LYS A 131 -3.10 -14.50 -3.97
N LYS A 132 -2.98 -15.05 -5.19
CA LYS A 132 -3.56 -16.36 -5.54
C LYS A 132 -3.01 -17.47 -4.66
N ARG A 133 -1.69 -17.44 -4.40
CA ARG A 133 -1.00 -18.43 -3.57
C ARG A 133 -1.39 -18.30 -2.10
N VAL A 134 -1.48 -17.07 -1.60
CA VAL A 134 -1.98 -16.77 -0.24
C VAL A 134 -3.42 -17.25 -0.08
N GLU A 135 -4.28 -16.97 -1.04
CA GLU A 135 -5.68 -17.42 -1.02
C GLU A 135 -5.80 -18.94 -0.95
N ASN A 136 -4.99 -19.67 -1.72
CA ASN A 136 -4.94 -21.13 -1.65
C ASN A 136 -4.52 -21.64 -0.26
N CYS A 137 -3.55 -20.99 0.40
CA CYS A 137 -3.17 -21.34 1.78
C CYS A 137 -4.30 -21.10 2.77
N LEU A 138 -5.05 -20.01 2.62
CA LEU A 138 -6.21 -19.70 3.45
C LEU A 138 -7.34 -20.73 3.22
N GLN A 139 -7.61 -21.09 1.97
CA GLN A 139 -8.60 -22.12 1.62
C GLN A 139 -8.20 -23.51 2.14
N ALA A 140 -6.91 -23.85 2.13
CA ALA A 140 -6.41 -25.13 2.62
C ALA A 140 -6.77 -25.38 4.10
N GLY A 141 -6.76 -24.34 4.94
CA GLY A 141 -7.18 -24.44 6.34
C GLY A 141 -8.64 -24.87 6.51
N ALA A 142 -9.54 -24.32 5.68
CA ALA A 142 -10.94 -24.71 5.68
C ALA A 142 -11.12 -26.15 5.18
N LEU A 143 -10.50 -26.46 4.04
CA LEU A 143 -10.59 -27.78 3.43
C LEU A 143 -10.09 -28.89 4.36
N ALA A 144 -8.95 -28.69 5.03
CA ALA A 144 -8.33 -29.69 5.89
C ALA A 144 -9.16 -30.01 7.15
N THR A 145 -9.97 -29.06 7.62
CA THR A 145 -10.71 -29.17 8.89
C THR A 145 -12.20 -29.39 8.71
N GLY A 146 -12.72 -29.25 7.49
CA GLY A 146 -14.16 -29.26 7.22
C GLY A 146 -14.88 -27.96 7.59
N CYS A 147 -14.14 -26.88 7.89
CA CYS A 147 -14.73 -25.55 8.08
C CYS A 147 -15.17 -24.94 6.73
N THR A 148 -15.98 -23.89 6.80
CA THR A 148 -16.12 -22.92 5.71
C THR A 148 -15.26 -21.69 6.01
N ALA A 149 -14.78 -20.99 4.97
CA ALA A 149 -14.03 -19.75 5.12
C ALA A 149 -14.64 -18.60 4.33
N GLU A 150 -14.72 -17.44 4.96
CA GLU A 150 -14.93 -16.15 4.30
C GLU A 150 -13.56 -15.49 4.10
N ILE A 151 -13.09 -15.40 2.85
CA ILE A 151 -11.80 -14.79 2.52
C ILE A 151 -12.08 -13.43 1.87
N ASN A 152 -11.93 -12.39 2.67
CA ASN A 152 -12.36 -11.03 2.39
C ASN A 152 -11.15 -10.16 2.04
N TRP A 153 -10.84 -10.09 0.75
CA TRP A 153 -9.80 -9.19 0.23
C TRP A 153 -10.26 -7.74 0.23
N ALA A 154 -9.32 -6.82 0.42
CA ALA A 154 -9.54 -5.40 0.17
C ALA A 154 -10.07 -5.13 -1.24
N LYS A 155 -10.92 -4.09 -1.34
CA LYS A 155 -11.43 -3.60 -2.64
C LYS A 155 -10.32 -3.01 -3.50
N VAL A 156 -9.36 -2.36 -2.87
CA VAL A 156 -8.26 -1.66 -3.53
C VAL A 156 -6.94 -2.27 -3.08
N ASP A 157 -6.13 -2.66 -4.06
CA ASP A 157 -4.71 -2.86 -3.85
C ASP A 157 -3.98 -1.54 -4.08
N TYR A 158 -3.04 -1.23 -3.20
CA TYR A 158 -2.15 -0.10 -3.32
C TYR A 158 -1.05 -0.51 -4.28
N LEU A 159 -0.86 0.23 -5.37
CA LEU A 159 0.20 -0.05 -6.33
C LEU A 159 1.51 0.59 -5.90
N GLU A 160 2.61 0.09 -6.43
CA GLU A 160 3.91 0.72 -6.38
C GLU A 160 3.89 2.10 -7.06
N ILE A 161 4.82 2.98 -6.67
CA ILE A 161 4.93 4.28 -7.35
C ILE A 161 5.82 4.13 -8.58
N LYS A 162 5.29 4.57 -9.72
CA LYS A 162 6.04 4.83 -10.94
C LYS A 162 6.46 6.29 -11.02
N ASN A 163 7.72 6.53 -10.70
CA ASN A 163 8.27 7.87 -10.67
C ASN A 163 8.45 8.44 -12.08
N SER A 164 7.89 9.62 -12.33
CA SER A 164 8.32 10.45 -13.44
C SER A 164 9.63 11.14 -13.07
N TRP A 165 10.75 10.58 -13.52
CA TRP A 165 12.09 11.06 -13.14
C TRP A 165 12.40 12.46 -13.65
N ASP A 166 11.96 12.80 -14.87
CA ASP A 166 12.16 14.14 -15.42
C ASP A 166 11.43 15.21 -14.60
N MET A 167 10.18 14.93 -14.20
CA MET A 167 9.42 15.82 -13.31
C MET A 167 10.00 15.88 -11.91
N ALA A 168 10.46 14.74 -11.37
CA ALA A 168 11.08 14.69 -10.05
C ALA A 168 12.36 15.54 -10.05
N GLU A 169 13.16 15.47 -11.10
CA GLU A 169 14.37 16.27 -11.26
C GLU A 169 14.07 17.77 -11.32
N ALA A 170 13.04 18.19 -12.07
CA ALA A 170 12.56 19.58 -12.04
C ALA A 170 12.15 20.01 -10.62
N TYR A 171 11.40 19.16 -9.90
CA TYR A 171 11.07 19.39 -8.49
C TYR A 171 12.32 19.53 -7.61
N ARG A 172 13.35 18.71 -7.81
CA ARG A 172 14.60 18.76 -7.07
C ARG A 172 15.30 20.10 -7.21
N GLN A 173 15.41 20.60 -8.45
CA GLN A 173 16.08 21.88 -8.72
C GLN A 173 15.32 23.04 -8.06
N ASN A 174 14.00 23.03 -8.18
CA ASN A 174 13.11 24.02 -7.57
C ASN A 174 13.17 24.00 -6.04
N ALA A 175 13.19 22.82 -5.41
CA ALA A 175 13.35 22.69 -3.97
C ALA A 175 14.75 23.10 -3.50
N LYS A 176 15.81 22.79 -4.25
CA LYS A 176 17.18 23.25 -3.96
C LYS A 176 17.31 24.78 -4.00
N ALA A 177 16.62 25.45 -4.94
CA ALA A 177 16.57 26.91 -4.98
C ALA A 177 15.94 27.53 -3.71
N LEU A 178 15.14 26.75 -2.96
CA LEU A 178 14.58 27.13 -1.66
C LEU A 178 15.44 26.66 -0.47
N GLY A 179 16.63 26.09 -0.72
CA GLY A 179 17.54 25.60 0.31
C GLY A 179 17.28 24.17 0.79
N ARG A 180 16.46 23.38 0.08
CA ARG A 180 16.21 21.97 0.41
C ARG A 180 17.24 21.06 -0.23
N GLU A 181 17.97 20.31 0.59
CA GLU A 181 18.91 19.28 0.15
C GLU A 181 18.31 17.89 0.31
N PHE A 182 18.58 17.02 -0.68
CA PHE A 182 17.98 15.69 -0.79
C PHE A 182 18.94 14.60 -0.37
N PHE A 183 18.41 13.61 0.34
CA PHE A 183 19.17 12.41 0.66
C PHE A 183 19.33 11.54 -0.60
N PRO A 184 20.51 10.92 -0.83
CA PRO A 184 20.72 10.02 -1.96
C PRO A 184 19.80 8.80 -1.87
N ILE A 185 19.00 8.56 -2.91
CA ILE A 185 17.97 7.50 -2.89
C ILE A 185 18.56 6.09 -2.85
N ASP A 186 19.76 5.91 -3.43
CA ASP A 186 20.53 4.68 -3.47
C ASP A 186 21.04 4.25 -2.08
N MET A 187 21.06 5.18 -1.12
CA MET A 187 21.42 4.91 0.27
C MET A 187 20.21 4.48 1.11
N ILE A 188 18.99 4.50 0.56
CA ILE A 188 17.80 4.06 1.28
C ILE A 188 17.72 2.53 1.24
N PRO A 189 17.62 1.86 2.39
CA PRO A 189 17.45 0.41 2.42
C PRO A 189 16.21 -0.02 1.62
N THR A 190 16.36 -1.06 0.79
CA THR A 190 15.25 -1.60 -0.03
C THR A 190 14.06 -2.11 0.78
N ASN A 191 14.26 -2.37 2.08
CA ASN A 191 13.21 -2.75 3.03
C ASN A 191 12.54 -1.55 3.75
N ALA A 192 13.01 -0.32 3.53
CA ALA A 192 12.45 0.91 4.09
C ALA A 192 11.46 1.57 3.12
N ALA A 193 10.51 0.78 2.61
CA ALA A 193 9.50 1.22 1.65
C ALA A 193 8.10 1.28 2.28
N GLY A 194 7.37 2.35 1.97
CA GLY A 194 5.97 2.53 2.33
C GLY A 194 5.02 1.93 1.30
N SER A 195 3.75 2.31 1.39
CA SER A 195 2.72 2.08 0.37
C SER A 195 1.76 3.26 0.38
N THR A 196 1.33 3.72 -0.81
CA THR A 196 0.42 4.85 -0.94
C THR A 196 -0.44 4.69 -2.19
N ASP A 197 -1.69 5.14 -2.14
CA ASP A 197 -2.60 5.09 -3.30
C ASP A 197 -2.21 6.11 -4.39
N MET A 198 -1.17 6.92 -4.18
CA MET A 198 -0.52 7.67 -5.27
C MET A 198 0.14 6.74 -6.29
N GLY A 199 0.50 5.52 -5.88
CA GLY A 199 0.93 4.48 -6.81
C GLY A 199 -0.14 4.23 -7.88
N ASN A 200 -1.40 4.07 -7.47
CA ASN A 200 -2.54 3.88 -8.37
C ASN A 200 -2.70 5.02 -9.39
N VAL A 201 -2.42 6.26 -9.00
CA VAL A 201 -2.42 7.42 -9.91
C VAL A 201 -1.23 7.36 -10.87
N SER A 202 -0.05 7.00 -10.37
CA SER A 202 1.20 6.90 -11.15
C SER A 202 1.20 5.82 -12.23
N HIS A 203 0.25 4.88 -12.20
CA HIS A 203 0.02 3.94 -13.30
C HIS A 203 -0.90 4.48 -14.39
N ARG A 204 -1.61 5.58 -14.13
CA ARG A 204 -2.59 6.18 -15.04
C ARG A 204 -2.11 7.48 -15.67
N VAL A 205 -1.31 8.24 -14.91
CA VAL A 205 -0.80 9.56 -15.30
C VAL A 205 0.63 9.71 -14.77
N PRO A 206 1.56 10.34 -15.52
CA PRO A 206 2.90 10.66 -15.01
C PRO A 206 2.81 11.37 -13.67
N SER A 207 3.55 10.87 -12.67
CA SER A 207 3.35 11.30 -11.29
C SER A 207 4.64 11.45 -10.50
N ILE A 208 4.65 12.37 -9.54
CA ILE A 208 5.70 12.49 -8.52
C ILE A 208 5.09 12.49 -7.11
N HIS A 209 5.84 11.92 -6.17
CA HIS A 209 5.54 11.91 -4.74
C HIS A 209 6.85 12.11 -3.94
N PRO A 210 7.48 13.30 -4.02
CA PRO A 210 8.60 13.67 -3.16
C PRO A 210 8.21 13.71 -1.68
N MET A 211 9.20 13.49 -0.83
CA MET A 211 9.11 13.71 0.61
C MET A 211 9.88 14.96 1.02
N ILE A 212 9.32 15.76 1.93
CA ILE A 212 9.91 17.00 2.43
C ILE A 212 10.13 16.94 3.93
N ALA A 213 11.33 17.27 4.37
CA ALA A 213 11.70 17.23 5.78
C ALA A 213 10.94 18.30 6.59
N CYS A 214 10.20 17.85 7.60
CA CYS A 214 9.59 18.71 8.62
C CYS A 214 9.97 18.30 10.05
N ALA A 215 10.67 17.19 10.21
CA ALA A 215 11.14 16.65 11.49
C ALA A 215 12.63 16.23 11.37
N PRO A 216 13.33 15.98 12.49
CA PRO A 216 14.65 15.34 12.46
C PRO A 216 14.63 13.96 11.78
N PRO A 217 15.74 13.51 11.17
CA PRO A 217 15.81 12.23 10.44
C PRO A 217 15.43 10.99 11.24
N GLU A 218 15.64 11.00 12.55
CA GLU A 218 15.31 9.93 13.49
C GLU A 218 13.81 9.83 13.82
N VAL A 219 13.03 10.88 13.51
CA VAL A 219 11.59 10.91 13.78
C VAL A 219 10.86 10.24 12.62
N VAL A 220 10.31 9.05 12.90
CA VAL A 220 9.61 8.23 11.92
C VAL A 220 8.17 8.69 11.73
N ILE A 221 7.68 8.61 10.49
CA ILE A 221 6.26 8.79 10.17
C ILE A 221 5.39 7.79 10.96
N HIS A 222 4.14 8.19 11.26
CA HIS A 222 3.18 7.45 12.10
C HIS A 222 3.59 7.33 13.57
N ASN A 223 4.41 8.27 14.07
CA ASN A 223 4.71 8.42 15.48
C ASN A 223 4.03 9.69 16.04
N PRO A 224 3.50 9.69 17.29
CA PRO A 224 3.01 10.91 17.93
C PRO A 224 4.01 12.09 17.90
N GLU A 225 5.31 11.81 17.98
CA GLU A 225 6.36 12.81 17.86
C GLU A 225 6.37 13.46 16.46
N PHE A 226 6.15 12.67 15.40
CA PHE A 226 6.04 13.21 14.04
C PHE A 226 4.86 14.17 13.91
N ALA A 227 3.72 13.85 14.55
CA ALA A 227 2.55 14.73 14.55
C ALA A 227 2.85 16.08 15.22
N HIS A 228 3.70 16.10 16.26
CA HIS A 228 4.16 17.34 16.88
C HIS A 228 4.95 18.20 15.90
N TYR A 229 5.94 17.63 15.21
CA TYR A 229 6.73 18.36 14.21
C TYR A 229 5.90 18.83 13.02
N ALA A 230 4.97 17.99 12.53
CA ALA A 230 4.07 18.34 11.44
C ALA A 230 3.15 19.52 11.78
N GLY A 231 2.79 19.69 13.06
CA GLY A 231 2.01 20.82 13.57
C GLY A 231 2.85 22.00 14.10
N SER A 232 4.14 22.05 13.81
CA SER A 232 5.07 23.09 14.28
C SER A 232 5.52 24.03 13.18
N GLU A 233 6.34 25.04 13.51
CA GLU A 233 6.92 25.97 12.53
C GLU A 233 7.73 25.26 11.42
N SER A 234 8.38 24.13 11.73
CA SER A 234 9.08 23.34 10.70
C SER A 234 8.11 22.64 9.74
N GLY A 235 6.94 22.23 10.23
CA GLY A 235 5.81 21.76 9.43
C GLY A 235 5.27 22.85 8.52
N ASP A 236 5.01 24.04 9.06
CA ASP A 236 4.54 25.21 8.28
C ASP A 236 5.54 25.60 7.18
N LEU A 237 6.84 25.60 7.49
CA LEU A 237 7.88 25.87 6.51
C LEU A 237 7.92 24.79 5.41
N ALA A 238 7.75 23.51 5.77
CA ALA A 238 7.67 22.42 4.80
C ALA A 238 6.43 22.55 3.89
N VAL A 239 5.29 23.02 4.41
CA VAL A 239 4.11 23.33 3.60
C VAL A 239 4.41 24.44 2.60
N LEU A 240 5.02 25.54 3.05
CA LEU A 240 5.36 26.67 2.18
C LEU A 240 6.35 26.29 1.08
N ASP A 241 7.41 25.57 1.44
CA ASP A 241 8.45 25.16 0.48
C ASP A 241 7.90 24.11 -0.48
N GLY A 242 7.18 23.10 0.03
CA GLY A 242 6.54 22.08 -0.81
C GLY A 242 5.56 22.68 -1.81
N ALA A 243 4.73 23.63 -1.38
CA ALA A 243 3.80 24.33 -2.25
C ALA A 243 4.52 25.15 -3.34
N LYS A 244 5.57 25.89 -2.97
CA LYS A 244 6.40 26.64 -3.93
C LYS A 244 7.10 25.71 -4.92
N SER A 245 7.71 24.62 -4.44
CA SER A 245 8.38 23.63 -5.29
C SER A 245 7.41 22.98 -6.29
N MET A 246 6.21 22.59 -5.85
CA MET A 246 5.19 22.06 -6.77
C MET A 246 4.72 23.11 -7.78
N ALA A 247 4.53 24.38 -7.36
CA ALA A 247 4.10 25.45 -8.25
C ALA A 247 5.14 25.79 -9.32
N MET A 248 6.43 25.87 -8.94
CA MET A 248 7.54 26.07 -9.87
C MET A 248 7.66 24.89 -10.84
N THR A 249 7.54 23.65 -10.34
CA THR A 249 7.58 22.44 -11.19
C THR A 249 6.42 22.41 -12.19
N ALA A 250 5.23 22.84 -11.77
CA ALA A 250 4.09 22.97 -12.67
C ALA A 250 4.36 24.03 -13.76
N LEU A 251 4.99 25.16 -13.40
CA LEU A 251 5.37 26.19 -14.37
C LEU A 251 6.37 25.63 -15.38
N ASP A 252 7.44 24.97 -14.92
CA ASP A 252 8.44 24.33 -15.78
C ASP A 252 7.76 23.36 -16.74
N PHE A 253 6.92 22.46 -16.24
CA PHE A 253 6.17 21.51 -17.06
C PHE A 253 5.26 22.19 -18.09
N MET A 254 4.60 23.30 -17.74
CA MET A 254 3.73 24.04 -18.67
C MET A 254 4.53 24.84 -19.72
N THR A 255 5.72 25.31 -19.40
CA THR A 255 6.51 26.18 -20.30
C THR A 255 7.58 25.43 -21.09
N ASP A 256 8.00 24.26 -20.65
CA ASP A 256 9.03 23.44 -21.30
C ASP A 256 8.39 22.27 -22.07
N ALA A 257 8.43 22.37 -23.41
CA ALA A 257 7.91 21.33 -24.29
C ALA A 257 8.76 20.05 -24.29
N GLU A 258 10.05 20.16 -24.03
CA GLU A 258 10.96 19.02 -23.96
C GLU A 258 10.69 18.20 -22.69
N LEU A 259 10.51 18.87 -21.54
CA LEU A 259 10.13 18.21 -20.28
C LEU A 259 8.81 17.43 -20.42
N ARG A 260 7.79 18.02 -21.06
CA ARG A 260 6.53 17.31 -21.32
C ARG A 260 6.71 16.09 -22.21
N GLN A 261 7.52 16.22 -23.26
CA GLN A 261 7.76 15.13 -24.19
C GLN A 261 8.49 13.96 -23.51
N LYS A 262 9.58 14.23 -22.79
CA LYS A 262 10.32 13.20 -22.03
C LYS A 262 9.46 12.50 -20.97
N THR A 263 8.65 13.28 -20.26
CA THR A 263 7.71 12.76 -19.27
C THR A 263 6.70 11.80 -19.92
N LYS A 264 6.17 12.16 -21.09
CA LYS A 264 5.22 11.32 -21.83
C LYS A 264 5.87 10.04 -22.36
N ASP A 265 7.07 10.15 -22.92
CA ASP A 265 7.79 9.04 -23.52
C ASP A 265 8.19 8.01 -22.46
N SER A 266 8.82 8.44 -21.36
CA SER A 266 9.20 7.56 -20.25
C SER A 266 7.99 6.88 -19.59
N PHE A 267 6.86 7.59 -19.49
CA PHE A 267 5.62 6.99 -18.99
C PHE A 267 5.08 5.91 -19.93
N ALA A 268 5.15 6.12 -21.25
CA ALA A 268 4.65 5.18 -22.25
C ALA A 268 5.43 3.86 -22.29
N GLU A 269 6.73 3.86 -21.96
CA GLU A 269 7.58 2.65 -21.89
C GLU A 269 7.02 1.56 -20.96
N THR A 270 6.23 1.96 -19.97
CA THR A 270 5.67 1.08 -18.94
C THR A 270 4.15 0.93 -19.04
N GLY A 271 3.55 1.32 -20.18
CA GLY A 271 2.10 1.33 -20.40
C GLY A 271 1.45 -0.04 -20.22
N ASP A 272 2.02 -1.08 -20.82
CA ASP A 272 1.47 -2.44 -20.74
C ASP A 272 1.49 -3.02 -19.32
N ALA A 273 2.61 -2.82 -18.60
CA ALA A 273 2.74 -3.22 -17.20
C ALA A 273 1.76 -2.46 -16.30
N SER A 274 1.54 -1.17 -16.60
CA SER A 274 0.61 -0.34 -15.85
C SER A 274 -0.83 -0.76 -16.07
N LYS A 275 -1.20 -1.08 -17.31
CA LYS A 275 -2.53 -1.58 -17.64
C LYS A 275 -2.86 -2.86 -16.85
N LYS A 276 -1.94 -3.83 -16.84
CA LYS A 276 -2.10 -5.09 -16.08
C LYS A 276 -2.25 -4.84 -14.58
N SER A 277 -1.41 -3.99 -14.01
CA SER A 277 -1.42 -3.68 -12.57
C SER A 277 -2.70 -2.93 -12.16
N VAL A 278 -3.18 -2.02 -12.99
CA VAL A 278 -4.46 -1.31 -12.77
C VAL A 278 -5.65 -2.28 -12.86
N GLU A 279 -5.67 -3.17 -13.83
CA GLU A 279 -6.72 -4.18 -13.98
C GLU A 279 -6.80 -5.14 -12.79
N SER A 280 -5.66 -5.47 -12.16
CA SER A 280 -5.62 -6.36 -10.98
C SER A 280 -5.87 -5.64 -9.65
N ALA A 281 -5.64 -4.33 -9.58
CA ALA A 281 -5.71 -3.56 -8.34
C ALA A 281 -7.12 -3.32 -7.82
N TRP A 282 -8.15 -3.40 -8.68
CA TRP A 282 -9.54 -3.17 -8.30
C TRP A 282 -10.35 -4.47 -8.22
N ARG A 283 -10.97 -4.71 -7.06
CA ARG A 283 -11.86 -5.86 -6.85
C ARG A 283 -13.31 -5.39 -6.69
N GLU A 284 -14.16 -5.73 -7.66
CA GLU A 284 -15.59 -5.37 -7.62
C GLU A 284 -16.27 -5.84 -6.33
N ASN A 285 -15.99 -7.09 -5.93
CA ASN A 285 -16.50 -7.72 -4.71
C ASN A 285 -15.60 -7.58 -3.49
N GLY A 286 -14.54 -6.76 -3.55
CA GLY A 286 -13.66 -6.55 -2.40
C GLY A 286 -14.29 -5.65 -1.33
N ILE A 287 -13.73 -5.70 -0.12
CA ILE A 287 -14.27 -4.97 1.03
C ILE A 287 -13.79 -3.51 1.03
N PRO A 288 -14.68 -2.50 1.02
CA PRO A 288 -14.29 -1.10 0.81
C PRO A 288 -13.41 -0.46 1.90
N HIS A 289 -13.51 -0.94 3.13
CA HIS A 289 -12.82 -0.36 4.30
C HIS A 289 -11.58 -1.16 4.74
N LEU A 290 -11.25 -2.22 3.98
CA LEU A 290 -9.97 -2.91 4.07
C LEU A 290 -9.01 -2.33 3.04
N GLY A 291 -7.72 -2.49 3.29
CA GLY A 291 -6.67 -1.86 2.51
C GLY A 291 -6.25 -0.53 3.15
N GLY A 292 -4.99 -0.15 2.94
CA GLY A 292 -4.35 0.93 3.68
C GLY A 292 -2.88 0.64 3.89
N CYS A 293 -2.02 1.63 4.15
CA CYS A 293 -0.57 1.43 4.26
C CYS A 293 -0.13 0.53 5.45
N GLY A 294 -1.09 0.13 6.30
CA GLY A 294 -0.87 -0.63 7.53
C GLY A 294 -0.48 0.25 8.72
N CYS A 295 -0.92 1.51 8.66
CA CYS A 295 -0.49 2.61 9.49
C CYS A 295 -1.69 3.06 10.33
N SER A 296 -1.88 2.43 11.49
CA SER A 296 -3.01 2.72 12.38
C SER A 296 -2.61 2.59 13.84
#